data_AF-A0A1V5FA69-F1
#
_entry.id   AF-A0A1V5FA69-F1
#
_cell.length_a   1.000
_cell.length_b   1.000
_cell.length_c   1.000
_cell.angle_alpha   90.00
_cell.angle_beta   90.00
_cell.angle_gamma   90.00
#
_symmetry.space_group_name_H-M   'P 1'
#
loop_
_entity.id
_entity.type
_entity.pdbx_description
1 polymer ?
#
loop_
_entity_poly.entity_id
_entity_poly.type
_entity_poly.pdbx_seq_one_letter_code
_entity_poly.pdbx_strand_id
1 'polypeptide(L)'
;MRKSRRYRKQWTVSLHEYRLGLLRTLREDGAALIDAYGMDKTLRDLEKRLKNQDVRAAWARLTRGILDEAGGGNPMRMSGEAFARAAETHYRDTLRKRHLSEAFLFLENDLKHMESAGAEPLRRLREKGTLPPNRSAADHVRMLEPAVLDDSATQESLHSLLTLMLAALEEGPRP
;
A
#
# COMPACT_ATOMS: atom_id res chain seq x y z
N MET A 1 -2.48 33.70 8.78
CA MET A 1 -1.45 34.53 9.46
C MET A 1 -1.79 34.82 10.93
N ARG A 2 -0.86 34.56 11.86
CA ARG A 2 -1.01 34.88 13.30
C ARG A 2 0.23 35.64 13.80
N LYS A 3 0.06 36.63 14.68
CA LYS A 3 1.21 37.29 15.35
C LYS A 3 1.93 36.30 16.28
N SER A 4 3.25 36.19 16.14
CA SER A 4 4.06 35.31 16.98
C SER A 4 4.06 35.83 18.42
N ARG A 5 3.74 34.94 19.38
CA ARG A 5 3.74 35.25 20.82
C ARG A 5 5.16 35.31 21.40
N ARG A 6 6.14 34.68 20.73
CA ARG A 6 7.56 34.58 21.15
C ARG A 6 8.44 35.66 20.51
N TYR A 7 8.10 36.14 19.30
CA TYR A 7 8.85 37.18 18.58
C TYR A 7 7.92 38.32 18.17
N ARG A 8 7.99 39.42 18.94
CA ARG A 8 7.02 40.55 18.96
C ARG A 8 6.88 41.33 17.62
N LYS A 9 7.69 41.03 16.60
CA LYS A 9 7.68 41.70 15.28
C LYS A 9 7.55 40.75 14.07
N GLN A 10 7.31 39.45 14.28
CA GLN A 10 7.23 38.49 13.18
C GLN A 10 5.82 37.93 13.01
N TRP A 11 5.39 37.86 11.74
CA TRP A 11 4.20 37.14 11.33
C TRP A 11 4.54 35.66 11.23
N THR A 12 3.81 34.81 11.96
CA THR A 12 3.89 33.36 11.77
C THR A 12 2.93 32.98 10.65
N VAL A 13 3.52 32.45 9.57
CA VAL A 13 2.81 31.73 8.51
C VAL A 13 2.70 30.27 8.96
N SER A 14 1.52 29.65 8.79
CA SER A 14 1.42 28.24 9.12
C SER A 14 2.32 27.41 8.18
N LEU A 15 2.87 26.30 8.67
CA LEU A 15 3.66 25.41 7.82
C LEU A 15 2.88 24.96 6.57
N HIS A 16 1.56 24.83 6.70
CA HIS A 16 0.65 24.54 5.60
C HIS A 16 0.63 25.65 4.54
N GLU A 17 0.37 26.90 4.94
CA GLU A 17 0.38 28.07 4.05
C GLU A 17 1.75 28.24 3.38
N TYR A 18 2.83 28.01 4.12
CA TYR A 18 4.20 28.09 3.60
C TYR A 18 4.46 27.03 2.52
N ARG A 19 4.06 25.77 2.75
CA ARG A 19 4.17 24.68 1.77
C ARG A 19 3.37 24.97 0.49
N LEU A 20 2.16 25.52 0.61
CA LEU A 20 1.37 25.94 -0.54
C LEU A 20 2.01 27.10 -1.31
N GLY A 21 2.64 28.05 -0.60
CA GLY A 21 3.42 29.12 -1.20
C GLY A 21 4.58 28.58 -2.04
N LEU A 22 5.40 27.69 -1.48
CA LEU A 22 6.51 27.06 -2.21
C LEU A 22 6.05 26.29 -3.45
N LEU A 23 4.91 25.61 -3.38
CA LEU A 23 4.36 24.91 -4.54
C LEU A 23 3.96 25.86 -5.66
N ARG A 24 3.45 27.06 -5.34
CA ARG A 24 3.14 28.09 -6.35
C ARG A 24 4.41 28.61 -7.00
N THR A 25 5.41 28.96 -6.20
CA THR A 25 6.73 29.38 -6.70
C THR A 25 7.34 28.33 -7.63
N LEU A 26 7.25 27.05 -7.28
CA LEU A 26 7.75 25.97 -8.13
C LEU A 26 7.01 25.86 -9.47
N ARG A 27 5.70 26.14 -9.50
CA ARG A 27 4.91 26.16 -10.74
C ARG A 27 5.19 27.38 -11.61
N GLU A 28 5.42 28.53 -10.99
CA GLU A 28 5.68 29.79 -11.68
C GLU A 28 7.11 29.80 -12.25
N ASP A 29 8.12 29.54 -11.40
CA ASP A 29 9.52 29.66 -11.78
C ASP A 29 10.06 28.39 -12.50
N GLY A 30 9.42 27.25 -12.28
CA GLY A 30 9.84 25.94 -12.79
C GLY A 30 9.04 25.41 -13.98
N ALA A 31 8.15 26.21 -14.59
CA ALA A 31 7.20 25.75 -15.61
C ALA A 31 7.87 24.94 -16.74
N ALA A 32 8.97 25.46 -17.30
CA ALA A 32 9.70 24.79 -18.38
C ALA A 32 10.25 23.41 -17.97
N LEU A 33 10.67 23.24 -16.71
CA LEU A 33 11.14 21.96 -16.17
C LEU A 33 9.97 21.01 -15.93
N ILE A 34 8.86 21.52 -15.41
CA ILE A 34 7.66 20.72 -15.16
C ILE A 34 7.15 20.09 -16.47
N ASP A 35 7.13 20.89 -17.54
CA ASP A 35 6.73 20.44 -18.87
C ASP A 35 7.74 19.45 -19.45
N ALA A 36 9.05 19.77 -19.40
CA ALA A 36 10.10 18.90 -19.92
C ALA A 36 10.13 17.50 -19.26
N TYR A 37 9.75 17.41 -17.99
CA TYR A 37 9.72 16.15 -17.23
C TYR A 37 8.30 15.57 -17.03
N GLY A 38 7.25 16.17 -17.62
CA GLY A 38 5.87 15.69 -17.48
C GLY A 38 5.35 15.64 -16.04
N MET A 39 5.86 16.50 -15.15
CA MET A 39 5.61 16.43 -13.70
C MET A 39 4.27 17.06 -13.27
N ASP A 40 3.48 17.55 -14.21
CA ASP A 40 2.27 18.32 -13.91
C ASP A 40 1.24 17.49 -13.10
N LYS A 41 1.08 16.20 -13.42
CA LYS A 41 0.23 15.28 -12.65
C LYS A 41 0.74 15.10 -11.21
N THR A 42 2.05 14.99 -11.04
CA THR A 42 2.72 14.84 -9.73
C THR A 42 2.52 16.09 -8.86
N LEU A 43 2.67 17.29 -9.44
CA LEU A 43 2.45 18.54 -8.71
C LEU A 43 0.98 18.79 -8.40
N ARG A 44 0.06 18.34 -9.25
CA ARG A 44 -1.38 18.34 -8.94
C ARG A 44 -1.73 17.39 -7.79
N ASP A 45 -1.10 16.21 -7.73
CA ASP A 45 -1.30 15.29 -6.61
C ASP A 45 -0.71 15.85 -5.30
N LEU A 46 0.49 16.44 -5.35
CA LEU A 46 1.10 17.10 -4.21
C LEU A 46 0.22 18.24 -3.67
N GLU A 47 -0.37 19.06 -4.56
CA GLU A 47 -1.31 20.11 -4.16
C GLU A 47 -2.53 19.54 -3.42
N LYS A 48 -3.14 18.48 -3.97
CA LYS A 48 -4.28 17.79 -3.35
C LYS A 48 -3.91 17.24 -1.97
N ARG A 49 -2.72 16.68 -1.81
CA ARG A 49 -2.22 16.16 -0.53
C ARG A 49 -1.96 17.26 0.48
N LEU A 50 -1.38 18.38 0.05
CA LEU A 50 -1.18 19.54 0.92
C LEU A 50 -2.52 20.11 1.40
N LYS A 51 -3.51 20.23 0.51
CA LYS A 51 -4.87 20.73 0.83
C LYS A 51 -5.70 19.77 1.70
N ASN A 52 -5.51 18.45 1.58
CA ASN A 52 -6.30 17.42 2.29
C ASN A 52 -5.55 16.77 3.47
N GLN A 53 -4.75 17.55 4.20
CA GLN A 53 -3.55 17.12 4.92
C GLN A 53 -3.72 16.00 5.98
N ASP A 54 -4.92 15.76 6.53
CA ASP A 54 -5.10 14.79 7.62
C ASP A 54 -5.90 13.53 7.29
N VAL A 55 -6.60 13.47 6.15
CA VAL A 55 -7.48 12.32 5.85
C VAL A 55 -6.84 11.34 4.86
N ARG A 56 -5.93 11.81 4.00
CA ARG A 56 -5.38 10.98 2.90
C ARG A 56 -3.89 10.63 3.03
N ALA A 57 -3.19 11.17 4.01
CA ALA A 57 -1.78 10.85 4.18
C ALA A 57 -1.61 9.42 4.73
N ALA A 58 -0.62 8.68 4.23
CA ALA A 58 -0.34 7.32 4.68
C ALA A 58 -0.08 7.26 6.20
N TRP A 59 0.69 8.22 6.74
CA TRP A 59 0.91 8.34 8.18
C TRP A 59 -0.41 8.53 8.95
N ALA A 60 -1.32 9.36 8.45
CA ALA A 60 -2.59 9.63 9.12
C ALA A 60 -3.52 8.41 9.10
N ARG A 61 -3.49 7.62 8.01
CA ARG A 61 -4.20 6.34 7.92
C ARG A 61 -3.62 5.31 8.88
N LEU A 62 -2.29 5.21 8.98
CA LEU A 62 -1.60 4.32 9.90
C LEU A 62 -1.88 4.70 11.35
N THR A 63 -1.69 5.97 11.70
CA THR A 63 -1.99 6.48 13.04
C THR A 63 -3.45 6.21 13.40
N ARG A 64 -4.39 6.45 12.49
CA ARG A 64 -5.81 6.15 12.73
C ARG A 64 -6.04 4.66 12.96
N GLY A 65 -5.50 3.79 12.10
CA GLY A 65 -5.61 2.34 12.26
C GLY A 65 -5.08 1.86 13.61
N ILE A 66 -3.93 2.37 14.05
CA ILE A 66 -3.35 2.07 15.36
C ILE A 66 -4.25 2.54 16.51
N LEU A 67 -4.83 3.73 16.38
CA LEU A 67 -5.74 4.26 17.38
C LEU A 67 -7.04 3.47 17.45
N ASP A 68 -7.55 3.00 16.32
CA ASP A 68 -8.76 2.19 16.24
C ASP A 68 -8.56 0.86 17.01
N GLU A 69 -7.39 0.22 16.92
CA GLU A 69 -7.05 -0.96 17.74
C GLU A 69 -7.05 -0.64 19.25
N ALA A 70 -6.71 0.59 19.62
CA ALA A 70 -6.66 1.06 21.00
C ALA A 70 -7.98 1.65 21.51
N GLY A 71 -9.07 1.59 20.73
CA GLY A 71 -10.39 2.11 21.11
C GLY A 71 -10.62 3.59 20.77
N GLY A 72 -9.95 4.13 19.76
CA GLY A 72 -10.22 5.44 19.16
C GLY A 72 -9.94 6.62 20.11
N GLY A 73 -8.69 7.07 20.15
CA GLY A 73 -8.27 8.17 21.02
C GLY A 73 -7.34 9.17 20.33
N ASN A 74 -6.93 10.22 21.05
CA ASN A 74 -5.83 11.07 20.59
C ASN A 74 -4.50 10.37 20.93
N PRO A 75 -3.56 10.16 19.97
CA PRO A 75 -2.26 9.52 20.24
C PRO A 75 -1.51 10.15 21.40
N MET A 76 -1.62 11.48 21.53
CA MET A 76 -0.93 12.25 22.57
C MET A 76 -1.51 12.03 23.98
N ARG A 77 -2.63 11.33 24.10
CA ARG A 77 -3.25 10.95 25.38
C ARG A 77 -2.93 9.52 25.78
N MET A 78 -2.21 8.76 24.94
CA MET A 78 -1.78 7.41 25.22
C MET A 78 -0.35 7.39 25.75
N SER A 79 -0.01 6.38 26.57
CA SER A 79 1.39 6.11 26.89
C SER A 79 2.12 5.55 25.66
N GLY A 80 3.42 5.77 25.58
CA GLY A 80 4.25 5.22 24.49
C GLY A 80 4.15 3.70 24.38
N GLU A 81 4.10 3.00 25.51
CA GLU A 81 3.93 1.54 25.54
C GLU A 81 2.56 1.09 25.03
N ALA A 82 1.48 1.78 25.41
CA ALA A 82 0.13 1.44 24.95
C ALA A 82 0.01 1.66 23.43
N PHE A 83 0.58 2.75 22.93
CA PHE A 83 0.64 3.01 21.49
C PHE A 83 1.49 1.97 20.75
N ALA A 84 2.65 1.59 21.29
CA ALA A 84 3.53 0.60 20.67
C ALA A 84 2.86 -0.78 20.57
N ARG A 85 2.18 -1.24 21.63
CA ARG A 85 1.40 -2.50 21.60
C ARG A 85 0.28 -2.46 20.57
N ALA A 86 -0.50 -1.37 20.55
CA ALA A 86 -1.55 -1.19 19.55
C ALA A 86 -0.99 -1.16 18.13
N ALA A 87 0.19 -0.55 17.94
CA ALA A 87 0.86 -0.52 16.64
C ALA A 87 1.33 -1.92 16.21
N GLU A 88 1.87 -2.71 17.12
CA GLU A 88 2.27 -4.09 16.83
C GLU A 88 1.08 -4.94 16.39
N THR A 89 -0.04 -4.89 17.11
CA THR A 89 -1.29 -5.55 16.72
C THR A 89 -1.78 -5.07 15.36
N HIS A 90 -1.84 -3.75 15.16
CA HIS A 90 -2.27 -3.18 13.88
C HIS A 90 -1.41 -3.65 12.71
N TYR A 91 -0.08 -3.70 12.88
CA TYR A 91 0.82 -4.12 11.82
C TYR A 91 0.77 -5.63 11.56
N ARG A 92 0.75 -6.45 12.61
CA ARG A 92 0.78 -7.92 12.48
C ARG A 92 -0.54 -8.49 12.00
N ASP A 93 -1.66 -7.99 12.51
CA ASP A 93 -2.95 -8.58 12.20
C ASP A 93 -3.66 -7.80 11.12
N THR A 94 -3.98 -6.53 11.36
CA THR A 94 -4.89 -5.78 10.51
C THR A 94 -4.25 -5.37 9.18
N LEU A 95 -3.10 -4.71 9.22
CA LEU A 95 -2.44 -4.16 8.03
C LEU A 95 -1.84 -5.28 7.17
N ARG A 96 -1.16 -6.25 7.80
CA ARG A 96 -0.61 -7.41 7.09
C ARG A 96 -1.70 -8.20 6.38
N LYS A 97 -2.78 -8.59 7.09
CA LYS A 97 -3.85 -9.39 6.46
C LYS A 97 -4.51 -8.64 5.32
N ARG A 98 -4.75 -7.33 5.49
CA ARG A 98 -5.31 -6.50 4.41
C ARG A 98 -4.43 -6.49 3.17
N HIS A 99 -3.13 -6.19 3.31
CA HIS A 99 -2.21 -6.16 2.16
C HIS A 99 -2.02 -7.54 1.54
N LEU A 100 -1.97 -8.61 2.34
CA LEU A 100 -1.90 -9.96 1.82
C LEU A 100 -3.16 -10.31 1.02
N SER A 101 -4.36 -10.06 1.54
CA SER A 101 -5.60 -10.30 0.79
C SER A 101 -5.67 -9.51 -0.51
N GLU A 102 -5.25 -8.24 -0.50
CA GLU A 102 -5.15 -7.45 -1.74
C GLU A 102 -4.17 -8.09 -2.74
N ALA A 103 -3.00 -8.54 -2.27
CA ALA A 103 -2.01 -9.23 -3.11
C ALA A 103 -2.53 -10.56 -3.66
N PHE A 104 -3.27 -11.34 -2.86
CA PHE A 104 -3.93 -12.58 -3.29
C PHE A 104 -4.95 -12.29 -4.39
N LEU A 105 -5.73 -11.23 -4.27
CA LEU A 105 -6.69 -10.82 -5.30
C LEU A 105 -5.99 -10.44 -6.62
N PHE A 106 -4.85 -9.73 -6.56
CA PHE A 106 -4.06 -9.45 -7.77
C PHE A 106 -3.52 -10.74 -8.40
N LEU A 107 -2.88 -11.60 -7.61
CA LEU A 107 -2.35 -12.87 -8.09
C LEU A 107 -3.44 -13.77 -8.67
N GLU A 108 -4.62 -13.83 -8.05
CA GLU A 108 -5.76 -14.60 -8.55
C GLU A 108 -6.19 -14.11 -9.94
N ASN A 109 -6.29 -12.79 -10.12
CA ASN A 109 -6.66 -12.21 -11.41
C ASN A 109 -5.59 -12.47 -12.48
N ASP A 110 -4.31 -12.31 -12.14
CA ASP A 110 -3.21 -12.63 -13.04
C ASP A 110 -3.31 -14.09 -13.50
N LEU A 111 -3.44 -15.03 -12.56
CA LEU A 111 -3.55 -16.46 -12.86
C LEU A 111 -4.77 -16.80 -13.73
N LYS A 112 -5.93 -16.16 -13.53
CA LYS A 112 -7.09 -16.33 -14.43
C LYS A 112 -6.78 -15.88 -15.85
N HIS A 113 -6.07 -14.77 -16.01
CA HIS A 113 -5.67 -14.27 -17.32
C HIS A 113 -4.66 -15.18 -17.99
N MET A 114 -3.65 -15.64 -17.27
CA MET A 114 -2.65 -16.59 -17.76
C MET A 114 -3.30 -17.91 -18.19
N GLU A 115 -4.24 -18.42 -17.39
CA GLU A 115 -4.94 -19.69 -17.66
C GLU A 115 -5.85 -19.59 -18.88
N SER A 116 -6.59 -18.48 -19.04
CA SER A 116 -7.40 -18.23 -20.24
C SER A 116 -6.56 -18.00 -21.50
N ALA A 117 -5.34 -17.46 -21.36
CA ALA A 117 -4.37 -17.34 -22.45
C ALA A 117 -3.62 -18.66 -22.76
N GLY A 118 -3.82 -19.71 -21.95
CA GLY A 118 -3.12 -20.98 -22.12
C GLY A 118 -1.61 -20.87 -21.87
N ALA A 119 -1.21 -20.03 -20.90
CA ALA A 119 0.17 -19.71 -20.61
C ALA A 119 1.04 -20.94 -20.30
N GLU A 120 2.21 -20.99 -20.92
CA GLU A 120 3.16 -22.09 -20.81
C GLU A 120 3.66 -22.34 -19.37
N PRO A 121 3.97 -21.32 -18.55
CA PRO A 121 4.37 -21.53 -17.15
C PRO A 121 3.35 -22.37 -16.37
N LEU A 122 2.04 -22.11 -16.54
CA LEU A 122 1.00 -22.86 -15.84
C LEU A 122 0.88 -24.31 -16.31
N ARG A 123 1.08 -24.57 -17.61
CA ARG A 123 1.12 -25.94 -18.15
C ARG A 123 2.27 -26.75 -17.54
N ARG A 124 3.47 -26.17 -17.48
CA ARG A 124 4.64 -26.81 -16.85
C ARG A 124 4.38 -27.16 -15.37
N LEU A 125 3.67 -26.30 -14.64
CA LEU A 125 3.34 -26.56 -13.24
C LEU A 125 2.31 -27.69 -13.06
N ARG A 126 1.39 -27.85 -14.01
CA ARG A 126 0.46 -28.99 -14.04
C ARG A 126 1.20 -30.30 -14.30
N GLU A 127 2.10 -30.32 -15.27
CA GLU A 127 2.92 -31.50 -15.61
C GLU A 127 3.81 -31.96 -14.44
N LYS A 128 4.37 -30.99 -13.69
CA LYS A 128 5.17 -31.26 -12.48
C LYS A 128 4.32 -31.65 -11.26
N GLY A 129 2.99 -31.65 -11.36
CA GLY A 129 2.09 -31.98 -10.26
C GLY A 129 1.98 -30.91 -9.16
N THR A 130 2.60 -29.73 -9.35
CA THR A 130 2.51 -28.61 -8.38
C THR A 130 1.12 -27.98 -8.39
N LEU A 131 0.45 -27.98 -9.55
CA LEU A 131 -0.94 -27.57 -9.69
C LEU A 131 -1.83 -28.81 -9.91
N PRO A 132 -2.91 -29.00 -9.12
CA PRO A 132 -3.79 -30.16 -9.28
C PRO A 132 -4.45 -30.18 -10.66
N PRO A 133 -4.59 -31.35 -11.31
CA PRO A 133 -5.18 -31.45 -12.66
C PRO A 133 -6.64 -31.02 -12.71
N ASN A 134 -7.39 -31.21 -11.62
CA ASN A 134 -8.84 -30.91 -11.54
C ASN A 134 -9.13 -29.53 -10.93
N ARG A 135 -8.15 -28.64 -10.86
CA ARG A 135 -8.31 -27.32 -10.23
C ARG A 135 -7.66 -26.23 -11.06
N SER A 136 -8.29 -25.06 -11.12
CA SER A 136 -7.71 -23.87 -11.75
C SER A 136 -6.56 -23.30 -10.91
N ALA A 137 -5.66 -22.54 -11.52
CA ALA A 137 -4.55 -21.90 -10.78
C ALA A 137 -5.09 -20.86 -9.77
N ALA A 138 -6.12 -20.14 -10.19
CA ALA A 138 -6.80 -19.14 -9.36
C ALA A 138 -7.50 -19.75 -8.14
N ASP A 139 -8.24 -20.85 -8.33
CA ASP A 139 -8.90 -21.54 -7.21
C ASP A 139 -7.88 -22.16 -6.26
N HIS A 140 -6.75 -22.64 -6.78
CA HIS A 140 -5.69 -23.19 -5.94
C HIS A 140 -5.10 -22.12 -5.02
N VAL A 141 -4.73 -20.95 -5.55
CA VAL A 141 -4.24 -19.82 -4.76
C VAL A 141 -5.29 -19.35 -3.75
N ARG A 142 -6.57 -19.29 -4.13
CA ARG A 142 -7.64 -18.85 -3.23
C ARG A 142 -7.78 -19.74 -1.97
N MET A 143 -7.55 -21.05 -2.05
CA MET A 143 -7.60 -21.88 -0.83
C MET A 143 -6.34 -21.77 0.03
N LEU A 144 -5.22 -21.29 -0.52
CA LEU A 144 -4.00 -21.05 0.25
C LEU A 144 -4.12 -19.77 1.08
N GLU A 145 -4.94 -18.81 0.64
CA GLU A 145 -5.09 -17.49 1.26
C GLU A 145 -5.38 -17.57 2.78
N PRO A 146 -6.41 -18.29 3.27
CA PRO A 146 -6.72 -18.30 4.71
C PRO A 146 -5.55 -18.81 5.56
N ALA A 147 -4.87 -19.88 5.09
CA ALA A 147 -3.75 -20.46 5.82
C ALA A 147 -2.55 -19.49 5.88
N VAL A 148 -2.31 -18.70 4.84
CA VAL A 148 -1.24 -17.70 4.80
C VAL A 148 -1.60 -16.48 5.66
N LEU A 149 -2.85 -16.03 5.64
CA LEU A 149 -3.30 -14.90 6.46
C LEU A 149 -3.19 -15.18 7.96
N ASP A 150 -3.43 -16.42 8.36
CA ASP A 150 -3.41 -16.88 9.75
C ASP A 150 -2.09 -17.51 10.18
N ASP A 151 -1.01 -17.34 9.41
CA ASP A 151 0.33 -17.92 9.67
C ASP A 151 0.32 -19.44 9.95
N SER A 152 -0.62 -20.16 9.34
CA SER A 152 -0.82 -21.61 9.50
C SER A 152 -0.50 -22.41 8.24
N ALA A 153 0.01 -21.74 7.20
CA ALA A 153 0.41 -22.37 5.95
C ALA A 153 1.57 -23.35 6.15
N THR A 154 1.41 -24.56 5.61
CA THR A 154 2.49 -25.55 5.61
C THR A 154 3.60 -25.16 4.64
N GLN A 155 4.78 -25.74 4.81
CA GLN A 155 5.90 -25.55 3.89
C GLN A 155 5.53 -25.92 2.44
N GLU A 156 4.72 -26.97 2.25
CA GLU A 156 4.23 -27.40 0.95
C GLU A 156 3.31 -26.34 0.31
N SER A 157 2.38 -25.79 1.10
CA SER A 157 1.51 -24.69 0.66
C SER A 157 2.29 -23.45 0.25
N LEU A 158 3.30 -23.06 1.04
CA LEU A 158 4.16 -21.92 0.74
C LEU A 158 5.02 -22.16 -0.51
N HIS A 159 5.56 -23.36 -0.68
CA HIS A 159 6.32 -23.73 -1.87
C HIS A 159 5.44 -23.68 -3.13
N SER A 160 4.21 -24.19 -3.04
CA SER A 160 3.23 -24.12 -4.13
C SER A 160 2.90 -22.67 -4.49
N LEU A 161 2.64 -21.82 -3.50
CA LEU A 161 2.37 -20.40 -3.70
C LEU A 161 3.55 -19.66 -4.34
N LEU A 162 4.76 -19.84 -3.82
CA LEU A 162 5.97 -19.24 -4.36
C LEU A 162 6.20 -19.63 -5.82
N THR A 163 5.95 -20.90 -6.15
CA THR A 163 6.10 -21.40 -7.51
C THR A 163 5.08 -20.74 -8.46
N LEU A 164 3.85 -20.53 -8.02
CA LEU A 164 2.81 -19.83 -8.79
C LEU A 164 3.14 -18.34 -8.96
N MET A 165 3.67 -17.69 -7.93
CA MET A 165 4.15 -16.30 -8.04
C MET A 165 5.26 -16.17 -9.06
N LEU A 166 6.24 -17.10 -9.06
CA LEU A 166 7.31 -17.11 -10.04
C LEU A 166 6.77 -17.31 -11.46
N ALA A 167 5.81 -18.21 -11.66
CA ALA A 167 5.16 -18.42 -12.95
C ALA A 167 4.44 -17.14 -13.44
N ALA A 168 3.75 -16.41 -12.54
CA ALA A 168 3.11 -15.15 -12.88
C ALA A 168 4.11 -14.06 -13.27
N LEU A 169 5.27 -14.02 -12.61
CA LEU A 169 6.34 -13.08 -12.93
C LEU A 169 7.05 -13.42 -14.25
N GLU A 170 7.22 -14.71 -14.56
CA GLU A 170 7.84 -15.18 -15.82
C GLU A 170 7.07 -14.75 -17.07
N GLU A 171 5.75 -14.61 -16.98
CA GLU A 171 4.93 -14.16 -18.11
C GLU A 171 5.08 -12.64 -18.38
N GLY A 172 5.67 -11.91 -17.43
CA GLY A 172 5.96 -10.48 -17.50
C GLY A 172 4.76 -9.58 -17.19
N PRO A 173 4.99 -8.35 -16.69
CA PRO A 173 3.92 -7.39 -16.49
C PRO A 173 3.35 -6.98 -17.84
N ARG A 174 2.06 -7.19 -18.06
CA ARG A 174 1.37 -6.63 -19.23
C ARG A 174 1.04 -5.15 -18.97
N PRO A 175 1.15 -4.27 -19.98
CA PRO A 175 0.91 -2.83 -19.87
C PRO A 175 -0.55 -2.46 -19.55
#